data_AF-A0A2R6Y312-F1
#
_entry.id   AF-A0A2R6Y312-F1
#
_cell.length_a   1.000
_cell.length_b   1.000
_cell.length_c   1.000
_cell.angle_alpha   90.00
_cell.angle_beta   90.00
_cell.angle_gamma   90.00
#
_symmetry.space_group_name_H-M   'P 1'
#
loop_
_entity.id
_entity.type
_entity.pdbx_description
1 polymer ?
#
loop_
_entity_poly.entity_id
_entity_poly.type
_entity_poly.pdbx_seq_one_letter_code
_entity_poly.pdbx_strand_id
1 'polypeptide(L)'
;MINKITHKILAVSLAISSMMPIFVINVFAADYSIVFGNTPPSIVNFNSPLSSSSTSGFVAVTSKWNQPRSSGTNPHNGVDLQAAVNTNVYAPYDGWLTAISVTGPYDIDFLVDANNNNIQDDGDYHIRFYHMNSREPTGKKSKGALIGKSGSQGTSAAHLHFGICSVSDGLKWLRNELNYRHLSSTNWNSGKDLDAYAQVQWNNNNTASITAYIMNDGVKEHFSDVRMYYRTTTSGAWTDGGAITRSGDIYNYNFSGKVPSGTTVQWMMRILRSGVSQAAFCPAKFYQPDNNPNASSYAYGYWTNTVR
;
A
#
# COMPACT_ATOMS: atom_id res chain seq x y z
N MET A 1 -23.17 -7.80 89.76
CA MET A 1 -21.98 -8.44 89.17
C MET A 1 -22.42 -9.24 87.95
N ILE A 2 -21.57 -9.28 86.91
CA ILE A 2 -21.65 -10.08 85.66
C ILE A 2 -22.07 -9.30 84.39
N ASN A 3 -21.01 -8.85 83.70
CA ASN A 3 -20.70 -8.87 82.27
C ASN A 3 -21.59 -8.18 81.22
N LYS A 4 -21.18 -6.96 80.83
CA LYS A 4 -21.40 -6.40 79.48
C LYS A 4 -20.34 -6.96 78.52
N ILE A 5 -20.75 -7.76 77.54
CA ILE A 5 -19.92 -8.19 76.40
C ILE A 5 -20.04 -7.14 75.29
N THR A 6 -18.97 -6.39 75.04
CA THR A 6 -18.85 -5.49 73.89
C THR A 6 -18.37 -6.28 72.67
N HIS A 7 -19.25 -6.47 71.69
CA HIS A 7 -18.89 -7.04 70.39
C HIS A 7 -18.15 -5.97 69.56
N LYS A 8 -16.85 -6.19 69.30
CA LYS A 8 -16.08 -5.45 68.31
C LYS A 8 -16.40 -6.00 66.92
N ILE A 9 -17.13 -5.24 66.11
CA ILE A 9 -17.35 -5.53 64.69
C ILE A 9 -16.06 -5.22 63.95
N LEU A 10 -15.40 -6.25 63.43
CA LEU A 10 -14.23 -6.15 62.57
C LEU A 10 -14.71 -5.80 61.16
N ALA A 11 -14.52 -4.56 60.72
CA ALA A 11 -14.77 -4.16 59.34
C ALA A 11 -13.64 -4.69 58.44
N VAL A 12 -13.95 -5.71 57.62
CA VAL A 12 -13.07 -6.20 56.57
C VAL A 12 -13.36 -5.41 55.30
N SER A 13 -12.49 -4.46 54.98
CA SER A 13 -12.53 -3.72 53.71
C SER A 13 -12.05 -4.64 52.57
N LEU A 14 -12.99 -5.07 51.72
CA LEU A 14 -12.70 -5.83 50.51
C LEU A 14 -12.15 -4.88 49.43
N ALA A 15 -10.84 -4.82 49.28
CA ALA A 15 -10.18 -4.08 48.21
C ALA A 15 -10.32 -4.87 46.89
N ILE A 16 -11.31 -4.50 46.08
CA ILE A 16 -11.44 -4.98 44.70
C ILE A 16 -10.36 -4.26 43.88
N SER A 17 -9.22 -4.92 43.68
CA SER A 17 -8.18 -4.46 42.75
C SER A 17 -8.68 -4.70 41.33
N SER A 18 -9.20 -3.64 40.69
CA SER A 18 -9.58 -3.65 39.29
C SER A 18 -8.31 -3.78 38.43
N MET A 19 -7.94 -5.02 38.08
CA MET A 19 -6.96 -5.27 37.03
C MET A 19 -7.55 -4.80 35.70
N MET A 20 -7.30 -3.54 35.35
CA MET A 20 -7.51 -3.05 33.99
C MET A 20 -6.59 -3.85 33.06
N PRO A 21 -7.11 -4.48 32.00
CA PRO A 21 -6.25 -5.11 31.00
C PRO A 21 -5.38 -4.02 30.36
N ILE A 22 -4.08 -4.10 30.58
CA ILE A 22 -3.10 -3.28 29.89
C ILE A 22 -3.12 -3.75 28.43
N PHE A 23 -3.88 -3.05 27.58
CA PHE A 23 -3.78 -3.20 26.14
C PHE A 23 -2.40 -2.70 25.72
N VAL A 24 -1.47 -3.63 25.50
CA VAL A 24 -0.18 -3.33 24.86
C VAL A 24 -0.49 -2.95 23.42
N ILE A 25 -0.61 -1.65 23.16
CA ILE A 25 -0.58 -1.14 21.80
C ILE A 25 0.84 -1.31 21.29
N ASN A 26 1.04 -2.25 20.36
CA ASN A 26 2.30 -2.34 19.63
C ASN A 26 2.46 -1.06 18.82
N VAL A 27 3.28 -0.14 19.33
CA VAL A 27 3.78 0.99 18.54
C VAL A 27 4.95 0.43 17.75
N PHE A 28 4.77 0.23 16.45
CA PHE A 28 5.89 -0.09 15.58
C PHE A 28 6.86 1.09 15.61
N ALA A 29 8.14 0.82 15.85
CA ALA A 29 9.18 1.83 15.75
C ALA A 29 9.29 2.28 14.28
N ALA A 30 9.57 3.56 14.05
CA ALA A 30 9.75 4.05 12.69
C ALA A 30 10.95 3.37 12.02
N ASP A 31 10.78 2.97 10.77
CA ASP A 31 11.84 2.50 9.88
C ASP A 31 11.88 3.42 8.65
N TYR A 32 13.07 3.66 8.13
CA TYR A 32 13.32 4.59 7.02
C TYR A 32 13.99 3.93 5.83
N SER A 33 13.92 2.58 5.78
CA SER A 33 14.26 1.80 4.61
C SER A 33 13.38 2.23 3.43
N ILE A 34 14.01 2.61 2.31
CA ILE A 34 13.31 3.00 1.09
C ILE A 34 12.83 1.73 0.40
N VAL A 35 11.54 1.43 0.56
CA VAL A 35 10.90 0.21 0.08
C VAL A 35 9.83 0.50 -0.96
N PHE A 36 9.47 1.77 -1.16
CA PHE A 36 8.46 2.19 -2.13
C PHE A 36 9.02 3.18 -3.15
N GLY A 37 8.49 3.09 -4.36
CA GLY A 37 8.61 4.11 -5.40
C GLY A 37 7.22 4.51 -5.93
N ASN A 38 7.12 5.70 -6.51
CA ASN A 38 5.80 6.25 -6.88
C ASN A 38 5.34 5.85 -8.28
N THR A 39 6.25 5.74 -9.26
CA THR A 39 5.90 5.49 -10.67
C THR A 39 6.72 4.34 -11.24
N PRO A 40 6.12 3.42 -12.02
CA PRO A 40 6.86 2.43 -12.80
C PRO A 40 7.72 3.11 -13.88
N PRO A 41 8.77 2.44 -14.38
CA PRO A 41 9.63 2.98 -15.44
C PRO A 41 8.87 3.30 -16.73
N SER A 42 7.79 2.58 -17.02
CA SER A 42 6.93 2.79 -18.19
C SER A 42 5.48 2.40 -17.89
N ILE A 43 4.54 2.93 -18.69
CA ILE A 43 3.13 2.60 -18.61
C ILE A 43 2.77 1.75 -19.82
N VAL A 44 2.47 0.48 -19.57
CA VAL A 44 2.01 -0.51 -20.56
C VAL A 44 0.71 -1.15 -20.09
N ASN A 45 -0.05 -1.74 -21.01
CA ASN A 45 -1.35 -2.31 -20.70
C ASN A 45 -1.21 -3.75 -20.19
N PHE A 46 -1.21 -3.94 -18.87
CA PHE A 46 -1.13 -5.27 -18.24
C PHE A 46 -2.46 -6.04 -18.28
N ASN A 47 -2.38 -7.37 -18.44
CA ASN A 47 -3.48 -8.26 -18.06
C ASN A 47 -3.49 -8.50 -16.55
N SER A 48 -4.62 -8.94 -16.00
CA SER A 48 -4.61 -9.54 -14.66
C SER A 48 -3.63 -10.74 -14.66
N PRO A 49 -2.79 -10.91 -13.62
CA PRO A 49 -1.95 -12.10 -13.48
C PRO A 49 -2.75 -13.39 -13.28
N LEU A 50 -4.07 -13.34 -13.13
CA LEU A 50 -4.95 -14.51 -13.04
C LEU A 50 -5.76 -14.75 -14.32
N SER A 51 -5.36 -14.16 -15.45
CA SER A 51 -5.96 -14.46 -16.75
C SER A 51 -4.96 -14.42 -17.90
N SER A 52 -5.20 -15.27 -18.89
CA SER A 52 -4.52 -15.22 -20.19
C SER A 52 -5.04 -14.09 -21.10
N SER A 53 -6.11 -13.39 -20.72
CA SER A 53 -6.76 -12.34 -21.52
C SER A 53 -6.90 -11.02 -20.77
N SER A 54 -7.13 -9.93 -21.50
CA SER A 54 -7.32 -8.59 -20.93
C SER A 54 -8.72 -8.35 -20.34
N THR A 55 -9.62 -9.32 -20.46
CA THR A 55 -11.06 -9.15 -20.16
C THR A 55 -11.54 -9.99 -18.98
N SER A 56 -10.65 -10.73 -18.30
CA SER A 56 -11.01 -11.59 -17.17
C SER A 56 -9.90 -11.68 -16.12
N GLY A 57 -10.12 -12.47 -15.05
CA GLY A 57 -9.15 -12.64 -13.95
C GLY A 57 -9.16 -11.52 -12.91
N PHE A 58 -10.16 -10.64 -12.95
CA PHE A 58 -10.32 -9.53 -11.98
C PHE A 58 -11.00 -10.03 -10.69
N VAL A 59 -10.27 -10.84 -9.93
CA VAL A 59 -10.73 -11.37 -8.62
C VAL A 59 -10.75 -10.28 -7.55
N ALA A 60 -11.32 -10.59 -6.38
CA ALA A 60 -11.28 -9.67 -5.25
C ALA A 60 -9.83 -9.34 -4.83
N VAL A 61 -9.55 -8.06 -4.62
CA VAL A 61 -8.32 -7.59 -3.98
C VAL A 61 -8.50 -7.67 -2.47
N THR A 62 -7.63 -8.40 -1.78
CA THR A 62 -7.73 -8.61 -0.33
C THR A 62 -6.86 -7.65 0.46
N SER A 63 -5.79 -7.11 -0.14
CA SER A 63 -4.96 -6.05 0.43
C SER A 63 -4.23 -5.28 -0.67
N LYS A 64 -4.27 -3.95 -0.63
CA LYS A 64 -3.71 -3.07 -1.67
C LYS A 64 -2.25 -2.73 -1.41
N TRP A 65 -1.53 -2.26 -2.43
CA TRP A 65 -0.20 -1.68 -2.29
C TRP A 65 -0.22 -0.40 -1.46
N ASN A 66 0.79 -0.21 -0.61
CA ASN A 66 0.91 0.90 0.35
C ASN A 66 -0.28 1.03 1.32
N GLN A 67 -1.06 -0.04 1.53
CA GLN A 67 -2.12 -0.07 2.52
C GLN A 67 -1.52 -0.19 3.94
N PRO A 68 -1.87 0.67 4.92
CA PRO A 68 -1.51 0.47 6.31
C PRO A 68 -2.07 -0.86 6.87
N ARG A 69 -1.25 -1.61 7.60
CA ARG A 69 -1.63 -2.92 8.17
C ARG A 69 -1.23 -3.05 9.64
N SER A 70 -1.87 -3.95 10.37
CA SER A 70 -1.47 -4.32 11.73
C SER A 70 -0.42 -5.45 11.76
N SER A 71 -0.19 -6.12 10.62
CA SER A 71 0.70 -7.28 10.50
C SER A 71 1.33 -7.36 9.11
N GLY A 72 2.40 -8.16 8.99
CA GLY A 72 3.20 -8.28 7.76
C GLY A 72 4.00 -7.01 7.46
N THR A 73 4.36 -6.80 6.20
CA THR A 73 4.97 -5.54 5.76
C THR A 73 3.98 -4.38 5.96
N ASN A 74 4.46 -3.25 6.47
CA ASN A 74 3.62 -2.12 6.76
C ASN A 74 4.33 -0.82 6.36
N PRO A 75 3.80 -0.02 5.41
CA PRO A 75 2.65 -0.32 4.57
C PRO A 75 2.83 -1.59 3.73
N HIS A 76 1.75 -2.10 3.12
CA HIS A 76 1.80 -3.34 2.34
C HIS A 76 2.68 -3.22 1.07
N ASN A 77 3.70 -4.07 0.99
CA ASN A 77 4.64 -4.16 -0.13
C ASN A 77 4.08 -4.99 -1.30
N GLY A 78 3.06 -4.54 -2.01
CA GLY A 78 2.46 -5.28 -3.13
C GLY A 78 0.94 -5.37 -3.01
N VAL A 79 0.33 -6.30 -3.73
CA VAL A 79 -1.11 -6.51 -3.81
C VAL A 79 -1.42 -7.97 -3.56
N ASP A 80 -2.39 -8.22 -2.69
CA ASP A 80 -2.90 -9.56 -2.43
C ASP A 80 -4.22 -9.76 -3.18
N LEU A 81 -4.26 -10.80 -4.02
CA LEU A 81 -5.44 -11.21 -4.77
C LEU A 81 -6.01 -12.51 -4.19
N GLN A 82 -7.34 -12.60 -4.11
CA GLN A 82 -8.01 -13.83 -3.71
C GLN A 82 -7.77 -14.93 -4.76
N ALA A 83 -6.94 -15.91 -4.41
CA ALA A 83 -6.61 -17.04 -5.27
C ALA A 83 -6.44 -18.32 -4.44
N ALA A 84 -7.15 -19.38 -4.80
CA ALA A 84 -6.95 -20.69 -4.20
C ALA A 84 -5.58 -21.26 -4.57
N VAL A 85 -5.07 -22.22 -3.80
CA VAL A 85 -3.88 -22.99 -4.20
C VAL A 85 -4.15 -23.63 -5.56
N ASN A 86 -3.12 -23.64 -6.42
CA ASN A 86 -3.16 -24.13 -7.80
C ASN A 86 -3.96 -23.28 -8.80
N THR A 87 -4.37 -22.05 -8.46
CA THR A 87 -4.91 -21.13 -9.47
C THR A 87 -3.80 -20.77 -10.45
N ASN A 88 -4.08 -20.81 -11.75
CA ASN A 88 -3.10 -20.47 -12.77
C ASN A 88 -2.69 -18.99 -12.66
N VAL A 89 -1.39 -18.74 -12.78
CA VAL A 89 -0.80 -17.40 -12.81
C VAL A 89 -0.17 -17.19 -14.17
N TYR A 90 -0.48 -16.06 -14.80
CA TYR A 90 -0.13 -15.71 -16.17
C TYR A 90 0.75 -14.45 -16.21
N ALA A 91 1.60 -14.35 -17.23
CA ALA A 91 2.41 -13.17 -17.48
C ALA A 91 1.51 -11.95 -17.78
N PRO A 92 1.57 -10.86 -16.99
CA PRO A 92 0.77 -9.66 -17.25
C PRO A 92 1.12 -8.96 -18.56
N TYR A 93 2.35 -9.16 -19.04
CA TYR A 93 2.91 -8.58 -20.26
C TYR A 93 3.97 -9.51 -20.86
N ASP A 94 4.47 -9.18 -22.04
CA ASP A 94 5.66 -9.84 -22.61
C ASP A 94 6.86 -9.58 -21.70
N GLY A 95 7.73 -10.58 -21.55
CA GLY A 95 8.90 -10.46 -20.67
C GLY A 95 9.62 -11.77 -20.38
N TRP A 96 10.44 -11.77 -19.34
CA TRP A 96 11.30 -12.89 -18.94
C TRP A 96 11.03 -13.33 -17.52
N LEU A 97 10.69 -14.59 -17.37
CA LEU A 97 10.54 -15.26 -16.10
C LEU A 97 11.90 -15.70 -15.57
N THR A 98 12.22 -15.30 -14.35
CA THR A 98 13.36 -15.81 -13.59
C THR A 98 12.92 -16.37 -12.24
N ALA A 99 13.76 -17.24 -11.69
CA ALA A 99 13.54 -17.91 -10.42
C ALA A 99 14.06 -17.05 -9.27
N ILE A 100 13.22 -16.83 -8.25
CA ILE A 100 13.65 -16.29 -6.95
C ILE A 100 13.11 -17.17 -5.82
N SER A 101 13.65 -17.00 -4.62
CA SER A 101 13.27 -17.77 -3.43
C SER A 101 13.15 -16.84 -2.22
N VAL A 102 12.00 -16.18 -2.07
CA VAL A 102 11.77 -15.20 -0.98
C VAL A 102 10.87 -15.82 0.09
N THR A 103 9.68 -16.26 -0.32
CA THR A 103 8.67 -16.93 0.51
C THR A 103 8.66 -18.44 0.29
N GLY A 104 9.13 -18.88 -0.88
CA GLY A 104 9.36 -20.29 -1.19
C GLY A 104 10.07 -20.47 -2.54
N PRO A 105 10.41 -21.72 -2.92
CA PRO A 105 11.28 -22.02 -4.07
C PRO A 105 10.68 -21.68 -5.45
N TYR A 106 9.38 -21.41 -5.51
CA TYR A 106 8.65 -21.18 -6.77
C TYR A 106 8.34 -19.72 -7.04
N ASP A 107 8.80 -18.80 -6.20
CA ASP A 107 8.59 -17.37 -6.42
C ASP A 107 9.21 -16.92 -7.75
N ILE A 108 8.62 -15.87 -8.30
CA ILE A 108 8.92 -15.39 -9.66
C ILE A 108 9.37 -13.94 -9.60
N ASP A 109 10.46 -13.65 -10.29
CA ASP A 109 10.81 -12.31 -10.73
C ASP A 109 10.64 -12.25 -12.25
N PHE A 110 9.82 -11.32 -12.72
CA PHE A 110 9.44 -11.20 -14.11
C PHE A 110 9.89 -9.85 -14.65
N LEU A 111 10.91 -9.82 -15.50
CA LEU A 111 11.34 -8.60 -16.19
C LEU A 111 10.40 -8.32 -17.35
N VAL A 112 9.83 -7.12 -17.40
CA VAL A 112 8.85 -6.70 -18.41
C VAL A 112 9.58 -6.22 -19.67
N ASP A 113 9.20 -6.73 -20.85
CA ASP A 113 9.61 -6.21 -22.16
C ASP A 113 8.81 -4.95 -22.52
N ALA A 114 9.07 -3.85 -21.82
CA ALA A 114 8.26 -2.65 -21.88
C ALA A 114 8.42 -1.90 -23.20
N ASN A 115 9.61 -1.98 -23.81
CA ASN A 115 9.90 -1.38 -25.09
C ASN A 115 9.50 -2.28 -26.29
N ASN A 116 9.12 -3.53 -26.03
CA ASN A 116 8.64 -4.52 -27.00
C ASN A 116 9.67 -4.83 -28.11
N ASN A 117 10.96 -4.82 -27.77
CA ASN A 117 12.06 -5.09 -28.70
C ASN A 117 12.50 -6.56 -28.69
N ASN A 118 11.92 -7.41 -27.84
CA ASN A 118 12.27 -8.81 -27.66
C ASN A 118 13.70 -9.06 -27.14
N ILE A 119 14.32 -8.08 -26.48
CA ILE A 119 15.65 -8.12 -25.88
C ILE A 119 15.49 -7.90 -24.37
N GLN A 120 16.25 -8.65 -23.57
CA GLN A 120 16.18 -8.57 -22.11
C GLN A 120 16.94 -7.32 -21.58
N ASP A 121 16.49 -6.11 -21.93
CA ASP A 121 17.20 -4.85 -21.69
C ASP A 121 16.40 -3.72 -21.00
N ASP A 122 15.15 -3.95 -20.63
CA ASP A 122 14.32 -2.96 -19.91
C ASP A 122 14.72 -2.72 -18.43
N GLY A 123 15.86 -3.27 -18.01
CA GLY A 123 16.57 -2.91 -16.79
C GLY A 123 15.77 -3.13 -15.51
N ASP A 124 15.13 -2.07 -15.03
CA ASP A 124 14.59 -1.94 -13.67
C ASP A 124 13.06 -2.16 -13.58
N TYR A 125 12.44 -2.74 -14.60
CA TYR A 125 10.99 -2.91 -14.66
C TYR A 125 10.56 -4.35 -14.40
N HIS A 126 10.38 -4.69 -13.13
CA HIS A 126 10.04 -6.04 -12.69
C HIS A 126 8.60 -6.16 -12.19
N ILE A 127 8.08 -7.39 -12.21
CA ILE A 127 6.93 -7.81 -11.43
C ILE A 127 7.36 -9.00 -10.60
N ARG A 128 7.10 -8.97 -9.30
CA ARG A 128 7.34 -10.11 -8.43
C ARG A 128 6.05 -10.82 -8.07
N PHE A 129 6.10 -12.15 -8.01
CA PHE A 129 5.01 -13.01 -7.58
C PHE A 129 5.50 -13.90 -6.46
N TYR A 130 4.79 -13.87 -5.33
CA TYR A 130 5.12 -14.63 -4.13
C TYR A 130 4.03 -15.63 -3.76
N HIS A 131 4.37 -16.50 -2.82
CA HIS A 131 3.52 -17.56 -2.29
C HIS A 131 3.16 -18.62 -3.35
N MET A 132 3.98 -18.76 -4.39
CA MET A 132 3.69 -19.63 -5.53
C MET A 132 3.69 -21.12 -5.14
N ASN A 133 2.80 -21.94 -5.71
CA ASN A 133 2.81 -23.40 -5.53
C ASN A 133 3.64 -24.13 -6.59
N SER A 134 3.77 -23.53 -7.78
CA SER A 134 4.63 -24.01 -8.86
C SER A 134 5.01 -22.88 -9.78
N ARG A 135 6.09 -23.07 -10.54
CA ARG A 135 6.62 -22.12 -11.52
C ARG A 135 6.93 -22.84 -12.82
N GLU A 136 6.62 -22.20 -13.94
CA GLU A 136 7.01 -22.67 -15.27
C GLU A 136 8.53 -22.51 -15.48
N PRO A 137 9.14 -23.18 -16.48
CA PRO A 137 10.55 -22.97 -16.80
C PRO A 137 10.88 -21.50 -17.06
N THR A 138 12.08 -21.08 -16.64
CA THR A 138 12.63 -19.74 -16.86
C THR A 138 12.75 -19.40 -18.34
N GLY A 139 12.83 -18.11 -18.64
CA GLY A 139 12.98 -17.58 -19.98
C GLY A 139 11.77 -16.77 -20.43
N LYS A 140 11.76 -16.46 -21.72
CA LYS A 140 10.78 -15.55 -22.31
C LYS A 140 9.36 -16.10 -22.24
N LYS A 141 8.41 -15.24 -21.92
CA LYS A 141 6.97 -15.51 -21.89
C LYS A 141 6.24 -14.37 -22.61
N SER A 142 5.30 -14.73 -23.48
CA SER A 142 4.35 -13.76 -24.03
C SER A 142 3.30 -13.40 -22.98
N LYS A 143 2.71 -12.22 -23.12
CA LYS A 143 1.56 -11.77 -22.36
C LYS A 143 0.45 -12.82 -22.37
N GLY A 144 -0.05 -13.15 -21.19
CA GLY A 144 -1.07 -14.18 -21.00
C GLY A 144 -0.56 -15.62 -21.05
N ALA A 145 0.75 -15.86 -21.22
CA ALA A 145 1.32 -17.19 -21.07
C ALA A 145 1.32 -17.62 -19.60
N LEU A 146 1.12 -18.91 -19.35
CA LEU A 146 1.22 -19.48 -18.01
C LEU A 146 2.66 -19.29 -17.49
N ILE A 147 2.79 -18.83 -16.25
CA ILE A 147 4.08 -18.64 -15.56
C ILE A 147 4.20 -19.43 -14.26
N GLY A 148 3.07 -19.93 -13.74
CA GLY A 148 3.07 -20.78 -12.56
C GLY A 148 1.67 -20.95 -12.01
N LYS A 149 1.60 -21.33 -10.73
CA LYS A 149 0.35 -21.45 -10.00
C LYS A 149 0.48 -20.82 -8.62
N SER A 150 -0.57 -20.14 -8.16
CA SER A 150 -0.63 -19.55 -6.82
C SER A 150 -0.64 -20.64 -5.75
N GLY A 151 -0.26 -20.27 -4.53
CA GLY A 151 -0.17 -21.18 -3.41
C GLY A 151 -0.31 -20.45 -2.07
N SER A 152 0.44 -20.94 -1.09
CA SER A 152 0.50 -20.39 0.26
C SER A 152 1.92 -20.51 0.84
N GLN A 153 2.96 -20.57 0.01
CA GLN A 153 4.34 -20.72 0.52
C GLN A 153 4.72 -19.53 1.40
N GLY A 154 5.20 -19.77 2.62
CA GLY A 154 5.55 -18.70 3.57
C GLY A 154 4.36 -18.04 4.29
N THR A 155 3.15 -18.57 4.15
CA THR A 155 1.93 -18.07 4.83
C THR A 155 0.95 -19.22 5.15
N SER A 156 -0.10 -18.96 5.93
CA SER A 156 -1.15 -19.95 6.24
C SER A 156 -2.36 -19.85 5.31
N ALA A 157 -2.61 -18.70 4.68
CA ALA A 157 -3.76 -18.45 3.82
C ALA A 157 -3.36 -18.35 2.34
N ALA A 158 -4.05 -19.10 1.49
CA ALA A 158 -3.81 -19.08 0.05
C ALA A 158 -4.25 -17.75 -0.58
N HIS A 159 -3.34 -17.14 -1.32
CA HIS A 159 -3.56 -15.93 -2.11
C HIS A 159 -2.42 -15.77 -3.13
N LEU A 160 -2.60 -14.87 -4.10
CA LEU A 160 -1.49 -14.42 -4.94
C LEU A 160 -1.04 -13.05 -4.45
N HIS A 161 0.19 -12.97 -3.94
CA HIS A 161 0.84 -11.70 -3.69
C HIS A 161 1.66 -11.31 -4.92
N PHE A 162 1.44 -10.12 -5.46
CA PHE A 162 2.23 -9.61 -6.57
C PHE A 162 2.42 -8.10 -6.51
N GLY A 163 3.37 -7.57 -7.29
CA GLY A 163 3.46 -6.14 -7.47
C GLY A 163 4.56 -5.74 -8.44
N ILE A 164 4.42 -4.52 -8.96
CA ILE A 164 5.45 -3.91 -9.79
C ILE A 164 6.62 -3.48 -8.90
N CYS A 165 7.84 -3.75 -9.36
CA CYS A 165 9.04 -3.50 -8.61
C CYS A 165 10.12 -2.83 -9.47
N SER A 166 10.94 -2.03 -8.79
CA SER A 166 12.29 -1.64 -9.17
C SER A 166 13.26 -2.41 -8.27
N VAL A 167 14.36 -2.88 -8.83
CA VAL A 167 15.42 -3.63 -8.13
C VAL A 167 16.73 -2.85 -8.08
N SER A 168 16.82 -1.75 -8.84
CA SER A 168 17.97 -0.85 -8.89
C SER A 168 18.04 -0.05 -7.60
N ASP A 169 19.21 -0.10 -6.95
CA ASP A 169 19.43 0.46 -5.61
C ASP A 169 18.46 -0.09 -4.56
N GLY A 170 18.20 -1.40 -4.62
CA GLY A 170 17.34 -2.13 -3.69
C GLY A 170 15.91 -2.31 -4.19
N LEU A 171 15.20 -3.29 -3.60
CA LEU A 171 13.83 -3.62 -3.98
C LEU A 171 12.86 -2.51 -3.54
N LYS A 172 12.23 -1.86 -4.52
CA LYS A 172 11.20 -0.83 -4.33
C LYS A 172 9.91 -1.26 -5.00
N TRP A 173 8.82 -1.27 -4.25
CA TRP A 173 7.48 -1.58 -4.74
C TRP A 173 6.84 -0.33 -5.31
N LEU A 174 6.37 -0.43 -6.55
CA LEU A 174 5.85 0.69 -7.34
C LEU A 174 4.33 0.60 -7.44
N ARG A 175 3.70 1.72 -7.78
CA ARG A 175 2.25 1.78 -8.02
C ARG A 175 1.84 0.88 -9.18
N ASN A 176 0.77 0.12 -8.98
CA ASN A 176 0.23 -0.81 -9.96
C ASN A 176 -0.77 -0.12 -10.88
N GLU A 177 -1.62 0.77 -10.34
CA GLU A 177 -2.78 1.36 -11.01
C GLU A 177 -2.45 1.93 -12.38
N LEU A 178 -1.26 2.53 -12.55
CA LEU A 178 -0.81 3.14 -13.80
C LEU A 178 -0.90 2.17 -14.99
N ASN A 179 -0.50 0.91 -14.81
CA ASN A 179 -0.54 -0.13 -15.84
C ASN A 179 -1.92 -0.74 -16.09
N TYR A 180 -2.88 -0.44 -15.21
CA TYR A 180 -4.24 -0.97 -15.23
C TYR A 180 -5.31 0.11 -15.49
N ARG A 181 -4.92 1.38 -15.69
CA ARG A 181 -5.83 2.49 -16.03
C ARG A 181 -6.64 2.28 -17.30
N HIS A 182 -6.11 1.49 -18.23
CA HIS A 182 -6.77 1.18 -19.50
C HIS A 182 -7.98 0.24 -19.31
N LEU A 183 -8.11 -0.41 -18.15
CA LEU A 183 -9.23 -1.28 -17.84
C LEU A 183 -10.52 -0.48 -17.64
N SER A 184 -11.66 -1.13 -17.89
CA SER A 184 -12.97 -0.57 -17.56
C SER A 184 -13.13 -0.36 -16.05
N SER A 185 -14.06 0.48 -15.65
CA SER A 185 -14.42 0.70 -14.25
C SER A 185 -15.00 -0.53 -13.55
N THR A 186 -15.43 -1.55 -14.30
CA THR A 186 -15.87 -2.83 -13.74
C THR A 186 -14.71 -3.77 -13.41
N ASN A 187 -13.52 -3.50 -13.94
CA ASN A 187 -12.33 -4.34 -13.81
C ASN A 187 -11.32 -3.62 -12.91
N TRP A 188 -11.32 -4.00 -11.63
CA TRP A 188 -10.54 -3.34 -10.58
C TRP A 188 -10.69 -1.82 -10.52
N ASN A 189 -11.87 -1.32 -10.92
CA ASN A 189 -12.15 0.10 -10.98
C ASN A 189 -11.05 0.87 -11.76
N SER A 190 -10.70 0.38 -12.96
CA SER A 190 -9.60 0.93 -13.78
C SER A 190 -8.26 0.94 -13.03
N GLY A 191 -7.95 -0.16 -12.32
CA GLY A 191 -6.71 -0.35 -11.55
C GLY A 191 -6.69 0.30 -10.16
N LYS A 192 -7.69 1.12 -9.81
CA LYS A 192 -7.74 1.81 -8.51
C LYS A 192 -7.84 0.84 -7.32
N ASP A 193 -8.36 -0.37 -7.54
CA ASP A 193 -8.46 -1.36 -6.47
C ASP A 193 -7.08 -1.93 -6.05
N LEU A 194 -6.00 -1.65 -6.79
CA LEU A 194 -4.67 -2.23 -6.54
C LEU A 194 -3.77 -1.38 -5.64
N ASP A 195 -3.97 -0.06 -5.57
CA ASP A 195 -3.12 0.84 -4.78
C ASP A 195 -3.94 1.60 -3.73
N ALA A 196 -3.43 1.74 -2.50
CA ALA A 196 -4.09 2.48 -1.42
C ALA A 196 -4.46 3.92 -1.81
N TYR A 197 -3.71 4.52 -2.75
CA TYR A 197 -4.05 5.76 -3.42
C TYR A 197 -3.85 5.66 -4.93
N ALA A 198 -4.69 6.34 -5.70
CA ALA A 198 -4.68 6.37 -7.15
C ALA A 198 -5.13 7.73 -7.69
N GLN A 199 -5.05 7.94 -9.01
CA GLN A 199 -5.57 9.15 -9.68
C GLN A 199 -5.10 10.47 -9.02
N VAL A 200 -3.80 10.58 -8.75
CA VAL A 200 -3.20 11.80 -8.20
C VAL A 200 -3.31 12.93 -9.23
N GLN A 201 -3.93 14.04 -8.85
CA GLN A 201 -4.25 15.16 -9.74
C GLN A 201 -4.04 16.52 -9.06
N TRP A 202 -3.77 17.53 -9.89
CA TRP A 202 -3.80 18.94 -9.52
C TRP A 202 -4.90 19.63 -10.32
N ASN A 203 -6.04 19.86 -9.69
CA ASN A 203 -7.27 20.31 -10.31
C ASN A 203 -7.48 21.81 -10.12
N ASN A 204 -8.06 22.47 -11.13
CA ASN A 204 -8.45 23.88 -11.11
C ASN A 204 -7.32 24.82 -10.62
N ASN A 205 -6.07 24.45 -10.91
CA ASN A 205 -4.83 25.12 -10.50
C ASN A 205 -4.58 25.29 -8.99
N ASN A 206 -5.46 24.78 -8.12
CA ASN A 206 -5.40 25.04 -6.68
C ASN A 206 -5.69 23.83 -5.80
N THR A 207 -6.20 22.73 -6.37
CA THR A 207 -6.72 21.61 -5.60
C THR A 207 -5.88 20.36 -5.82
N ALA A 208 -5.21 19.89 -4.77
CA ALA A 208 -4.65 18.54 -4.74
C ALA A 208 -5.78 17.53 -4.60
N SER A 209 -5.78 16.50 -5.44
CA SER A 209 -6.80 15.44 -5.44
C SER A 209 -6.17 14.06 -5.54
N ILE A 210 -6.68 13.11 -4.74
CA ILE A 210 -6.39 11.68 -4.89
C ILE A 210 -7.68 10.88 -4.73
N THR A 211 -7.72 9.69 -5.33
CA THR A 211 -8.66 8.63 -4.92
C THR A 211 -7.97 7.72 -3.91
N ALA A 212 -8.57 7.44 -2.76
CA ALA A 212 -7.97 6.59 -1.73
C ALA A 212 -9.03 5.77 -0.98
N TYR A 213 -8.74 4.49 -0.75
CA TYR A 213 -9.56 3.59 0.06
C TYR A 213 -8.79 2.30 0.31
N ILE A 214 -9.32 1.49 1.23
CA ILE A 214 -8.81 0.20 1.66
C ILE A 214 -9.58 -0.90 0.96
N MET A 215 -8.90 -2.01 0.67
CA MET A 215 -9.54 -3.30 0.38
C MET A 215 -9.11 -4.28 1.48
N ASN A 216 -10.06 -4.87 2.18
CA ASN A 216 -9.84 -5.90 3.19
C ASN A 216 -10.64 -7.13 2.80
N ASP A 217 -9.96 -8.18 2.38
CA ASP A 217 -10.60 -9.46 2.02
C ASP A 217 -11.75 -9.29 1.00
N GLY A 218 -11.54 -8.41 0.02
CA GLY A 218 -12.53 -8.09 -1.01
C GLY A 218 -13.56 -7.02 -0.64
N VAL A 219 -13.55 -6.55 0.61
CA VAL A 219 -14.46 -5.51 1.09
C VAL A 219 -13.77 -4.15 1.01
N LYS A 220 -14.44 -3.19 0.36
CA LYS A 220 -13.99 -1.79 0.32
C LYS A 220 -14.30 -1.09 1.64
N GLU A 221 -13.30 -0.41 2.19
CA GLU A 221 -13.43 0.41 3.39
C GLU A 221 -12.79 1.79 3.20
N HIS A 222 -13.21 2.76 4.01
CA HIS A 222 -12.62 4.09 4.03
C HIS A 222 -11.48 4.18 5.04
N PHE A 223 -10.49 5.02 4.75
CA PHE A 223 -9.49 5.43 5.73
C PHE A 223 -10.17 6.20 6.88
N SER A 224 -9.67 5.99 8.09
CA SER A 224 -10.14 6.71 9.29
C SER A 224 -9.65 8.16 9.32
N ASP A 225 -8.50 8.43 8.69
CA ASP A 225 -7.97 9.79 8.52
C ASP A 225 -7.16 9.84 7.21
N VAL A 226 -7.41 10.89 6.42
CA VAL A 226 -6.55 11.29 5.30
C VAL A 226 -6.21 12.75 5.53
N ARG A 227 -4.93 13.05 5.68
CA ARG A 227 -4.47 14.36 6.19
C ARG A 227 -3.45 14.98 5.26
N MET A 228 -3.61 16.26 4.97
CA MET A 228 -2.70 17.02 4.12
C MET A 228 -1.47 17.47 4.90
N TYR A 229 -0.29 17.33 4.30
CA TYR A 229 0.93 18.01 4.72
C TYR A 229 1.52 18.78 3.54
N TYR A 230 1.88 20.04 3.75
CA TYR A 230 2.49 20.85 2.70
C TYR A 230 3.57 21.81 3.22
N ARG A 231 4.45 22.25 2.34
CA ARG A 231 5.45 23.29 2.62
C ARG A 231 5.75 24.09 1.36
N THR A 232 6.29 25.29 1.51
CA THR A 232 6.61 26.21 0.41
C THR A 232 8.11 26.33 0.14
N THR A 233 8.94 25.71 0.98
CA THR A 233 10.40 25.67 0.84
C THR A 233 10.91 24.25 1.10
N THR A 234 11.93 23.82 0.35
CA THR A 234 12.47 22.45 0.44
C THR A 234 13.10 22.13 1.80
N SER A 235 13.62 23.12 2.51
CA SER A 235 14.17 22.98 3.87
C SER A 235 13.16 23.28 4.96
N GLY A 236 11.94 23.71 4.61
CA GLY A 236 10.91 24.07 5.57
C GLY A 236 10.27 22.86 6.25
N ALA A 237 9.77 23.09 7.46
CA ALA A 237 8.91 22.15 8.16
C ALA A 237 7.59 21.97 7.40
N TRP A 238 7.03 20.76 7.48
CA TRP A 238 5.71 20.46 6.97
C TRP A 238 4.63 21.15 7.80
N THR A 239 3.78 21.91 7.14
CA THR A 239 2.53 22.43 7.70
C THR A 239 1.48 21.32 7.67
N ASP A 240 0.86 21.04 8.81
CA ASP A 240 -0.32 20.17 8.90
C ASP A 240 -1.54 20.96 8.36
N GLY A 241 -2.03 20.56 7.19
CA GLY A 241 -3.21 21.15 6.56
C GLY A 241 -4.54 20.64 7.13
N GLY A 242 -4.49 19.67 8.05
CA GLY A 242 -5.66 19.05 8.66
C GLY A 242 -6.23 17.89 7.85
N ALA A 243 -7.25 17.25 8.44
CA ALA A 243 -7.98 16.15 7.83
C ALA A 243 -8.78 16.63 6.61
N ILE A 244 -8.72 15.84 5.53
CA ILE A 244 -9.39 16.11 4.27
C ILE A 244 -10.74 15.40 4.28
N THR A 245 -11.81 16.14 3.97
CA THR A 245 -13.14 15.53 3.79
C THR A 245 -13.21 14.84 2.43
N ARG A 246 -13.81 13.65 2.40
CA ARG A 246 -14.00 12.85 1.18
C ARG A 246 -15.33 13.15 0.48
N SER A 247 -15.36 12.98 -0.83
CA SER A 247 -16.56 12.84 -1.63
C SER A 247 -16.51 11.48 -2.35
N GLY A 248 -17.26 10.50 -1.86
CA GLY A 248 -17.06 9.11 -2.24
C GLY A 248 -15.68 8.61 -1.81
N ASP A 249 -14.87 8.19 -2.78
CA ASP A 249 -13.48 7.73 -2.60
C ASP A 249 -12.43 8.84 -2.87
N ILE A 250 -12.87 10.06 -3.19
CA ILE A 250 -12.00 11.17 -3.61
C ILE A 250 -11.75 12.14 -2.46
N TYR A 251 -10.49 12.54 -2.26
CA TYR A 251 -10.05 13.50 -1.25
C TYR A 251 -9.46 14.72 -1.94
N ASN A 252 -10.09 15.89 -1.71
CA ASN A 252 -9.70 17.15 -2.33
C ASN A 252 -9.21 18.14 -1.27
N TYR A 253 -8.02 18.71 -1.47
CA TYR A 253 -7.49 19.77 -0.63
C TYR A 253 -7.23 21.02 -1.46
N ASN A 254 -7.99 22.09 -1.19
CA ASN A 254 -7.89 23.35 -1.89
C ASN A 254 -6.91 24.30 -1.17
N PHE A 255 -5.89 24.75 -1.90
CA PHE A 255 -4.88 25.70 -1.42
C PHE A 255 -5.30 27.16 -1.51
N SER A 256 -6.43 27.49 -2.14
CA SER A 256 -6.93 28.87 -2.22
C SER A 256 -7.06 29.50 -0.83
N GLY A 257 -6.40 30.64 -0.63
CA GLY A 257 -6.37 31.36 0.66
C GLY A 257 -5.52 30.70 1.75
N LYS A 258 -4.90 29.55 1.49
CA LYS A 258 -3.94 28.89 2.40
C LYS A 258 -2.50 29.33 2.14
N VAL A 259 -2.21 29.66 0.89
CA VAL A 259 -0.95 30.26 0.44
C VAL A 259 -1.24 31.32 -0.63
N PRO A 260 -0.36 32.31 -0.83
CA PRO A 260 -0.53 33.28 -1.91
C PRO A 260 -0.57 32.63 -3.30
N SER A 261 -1.32 33.21 -4.24
CA SER A 261 -1.24 32.86 -5.65
C SER A 261 0.20 33.03 -6.17
N GLY A 262 0.63 32.13 -7.06
CA GLY A 262 2.01 32.03 -7.54
C GLY A 262 2.94 31.23 -6.62
N THR A 263 2.46 30.79 -5.46
CA THR A 263 3.28 29.97 -4.54
C THR A 263 3.41 28.54 -5.03
N THR A 264 4.65 28.07 -5.16
CA THR A 264 4.94 26.64 -5.34
C THR A 264 4.82 25.92 -4.00
N VAL A 265 3.97 24.90 -3.95
CA VAL A 265 3.76 24.03 -2.80
C VAL A 265 4.32 22.65 -3.09
N GLN A 266 5.07 22.12 -2.13
CA GLN A 266 5.36 20.69 -2.01
C GLN A 266 4.30 20.09 -1.10
N TRP A 267 3.66 19.00 -1.50
CA TRP A 267 2.57 18.41 -0.76
C TRP A 267 2.59 16.88 -0.78
N MET A 268 2.06 16.30 0.28
CA MET A 268 1.84 14.87 0.45
C MET A 268 0.62 14.65 1.34
N MET A 269 0.09 13.44 1.33
CA MET A 269 -1.00 13.06 2.21
C MET A 269 -0.58 11.88 3.10
N ARG A 270 -1.00 11.91 4.35
CA ARG A 270 -0.93 10.76 5.26
C ARG A 270 -2.27 10.04 5.24
N ILE A 271 -2.26 8.71 5.20
CA ILE A 271 -3.45 7.86 5.30
C ILE A 271 -3.34 6.94 6.52
N LEU A 272 -4.44 6.83 7.28
CA LEU A 272 -4.56 5.95 8.46
C LEU A 272 -5.76 5.04 8.31
N ARG A 273 -5.56 3.77 8.68
CA ARG A 273 -6.60 2.74 8.74
C ARG A 273 -7.13 2.63 10.16
N SER A 274 -8.45 2.45 10.30
CA SER A 274 -9.07 2.20 11.61
C SER A 274 -8.43 0.99 12.30
N GLY A 275 -8.08 1.15 13.58
CA GLY A 275 -7.42 0.10 14.37
C GLY A 275 -5.93 -0.13 14.06
N VAL A 276 -5.33 0.66 13.17
CA VAL A 276 -3.88 0.60 12.85
C VAL A 276 -3.21 1.90 13.28
N SER A 277 -2.20 1.80 14.13
CA SER A 277 -1.45 2.97 14.64
C SER A 277 -0.50 3.56 13.60
N GLN A 278 0.07 2.72 12.75
CA GLN A 278 1.05 3.10 11.73
C GLN A 278 0.37 3.71 10.49
N ALA A 279 0.84 4.86 10.04
CA ALA A 279 0.40 5.49 8.81
C ALA A 279 1.14 4.96 7.57
N ALA A 280 0.51 5.19 6.42
CA ALA A 280 1.20 5.24 5.14
C ALA A 280 1.15 6.68 4.60
N PHE A 281 2.05 6.97 3.66
CA PHE A 281 2.13 8.28 3.00
C PHE A 281 1.90 8.15 1.50
N CYS A 282 1.45 9.25 0.90
CA CYS A 282 1.21 9.40 -0.52
C CYS A 282 1.93 10.70 -0.94
N PRO A 283 3.06 10.65 -1.68
CA PRO A 283 3.70 9.45 -2.22
C PRO A 283 4.26 8.50 -1.15
N ALA A 284 4.21 7.20 -1.43
CA ALA A 284 4.88 6.19 -0.61
C ALA A 284 6.41 6.26 -0.80
N LYS A 285 7.17 5.97 0.27
CA LYS A 285 8.64 5.90 0.19
C LYS A 285 9.25 4.91 1.18
N PHE A 286 8.92 5.06 2.45
CA PHE A 286 9.57 4.34 3.54
C PHE A 286 8.73 3.17 4.05
N TYR A 287 9.42 2.21 4.64
CA TYR A 287 8.83 1.12 5.42
C TYR A 287 8.55 1.60 6.85
N GLN A 288 7.30 1.65 7.31
CA GLN A 288 6.92 2.16 8.65
C GLN A 288 7.42 3.59 9.00
N PRO A 289 7.15 4.64 8.20
CA PRO A 289 7.58 6.00 8.52
C PRO A 289 6.87 6.59 9.76
N ASP A 290 7.47 7.57 10.45
CA ASP A 290 6.76 8.31 11.50
C ASP A 290 5.46 8.95 11.00
N ASN A 291 4.41 8.88 11.82
CA ASN A 291 3.11 9.50 11.51
C ASN A 291 3.17 11.03 11.41
N ASN A 292 4.22 11.65 11.94
CA ASN A 292 4.51 13.07 11.82
C ASN A 292 5.77 13.24 10.95
N PRO A 293 5.66 13.82 9.75
CA PRO A 293 6.80 13.96 8.85
C PRO A 293 7.87 14.94 9.35
N ASN A 294 7.59 15.72 10.40
CA ASN A 294 8.56 16.59 11.06
C ASN A 294 9.30 15.91 12.23
N ALA A 295 8.94 14.67 12.60
CA ALA A 295 9.57 13.94 13.70
C ALA A 295 10.94 13.33 13.31
N SER A 296 11.32 13.46 12.05
CA SER A 296 12.48 12.79 11.46
C SER A 296 13.23 13.69 10.49
N SER A 297 14.53 13.45 10.36
CA SER A 297 15.38 14.11 9.36
C SER A 297 15.31 13.47 7.97
N TYR A 298 14.67 12.29 7.85
CA TYR A 298 14.53 11.59 6.58
C TYR A 298 13.51 12.29 5.67
N ALA A 299 13.90 12.52 4.41
CA ALA A 299 13.07 13.23 3.46
C ALA A 299 11.95 12.34 2.90
N TYR A 300 10.70 12.70 3.19
CA TYR A 300 9.49 12.07 2.65
C TYR A 300 9.33 12.35 1.14
N GLY A 301 8.56 11.50 0.45
CA GLY A 301 8.14 11.77 -0.92
C GLY A 301 7.11 12.89 -0.98
N TYR A 302 7.08 13.66 -2.06
CA TYR A 302 6.12 14.74 -2.25
C TYR A 302 5.85 15.02 -3.74
N TRP A 303 4.72 15.66 -4.01
CA TRP A 303 4.42 16.29 -5.29
C TRP A 303 4.65 17.79 -5.21
N THR A 304 4.87 18.44 -6.36
CA THR A 304 5.12 19.87 -6.45
C THR A 304 4.15 20.49 -7.45
N ASN A 305 3.43 21.53 -7.04
CA ASN A 305 2.53 22.29 -7.92
C ASN A 305 2.55 23.78 -7.55
N THR A 306 2.13 24.64 -8.48
CA THR A 306 2.01 26.09 -8.24
C THR A 306 0.53 26.45 -8.14
N VAL A 307 0.17 27.15 -7.06
CA VAL A 307 -1.17 27.68 -6.77
C VAL A 307 -1.43 28.90 -7.68
N ARG A 308 -2.63 29.03 -8.26
CA ARG A 308 -3.01 30.16 -9.13
C ARG A 308 -4.26 30.88 -8.67
#